data_AF-A0A7S2L2I6-F1
#
_entry.id   AF-A0A7S2L2I6-F1
#
_cell.length_a   1.000
_cell.length_b   1.000
_cell.length_c   1.000
_cell.angle_alpha   90.00
_cell.angle_beta   90.00
_cell.angle_gamma   90.00
#
_symmetry.space_group_name_H-M   'P 1'
#
loop_
_entity.id
_entity.type
_entity.pdbx_description
1 polymer ?
#
loop_
_entity_poly.entity_id
_entity_poly.type
_entity_poly.pdbx_seq_one_letter_code
_entity_poly.pdbx_strand_id
1 'polypeptide(L)'
;QSESCCLKTLNVLRNDFGDEGAVALADGLMGNKSLTSLHFIPHQSGITNAGWAAFSKLLCDPSSIESTYLSNHNIGTIGEHIMKHNTPPNIRRYLDLNEHPHPAIHKILKSHSDLDMEPFFQCKLKLLPVV
;
A
#
# COMPACT_ATOMS: atom_id res chain seq x y z
N GLN A 1 4.00 11.77 -15.73
CA GLN A 1 2.78 10.93 -15.64
C GLN A 1 1.58 11.82 -15.92
N SER A 2 0.57 11.34 -16.66
CA SER A 2 -0.64 12.13 -16.99
C SER A 2 -1.42 12.47 -15.71
N GLU A 3 -1.84 13.73 -15.57
CA GLU A 3 -2.52 14.27 -14.38
C GLU A 3 -3.92 13.70 -14.13
N SER A 4 -4.42 12.78 -14.98
CA SER A 4 -5.77 12.21 -14.85
C SER A 4 -5.80 10.68 -15.05
N CYS A 5 -5.01 9.93 -14.26
CA CYS A 5 -5.21 8.48 -14.21
C CYS A 5 -6.51 8.19 -13.44
N CYS A 6 -7.61 7.91 -14.13
CA CYS A 6 -8.93 7.64 -13.54
C CYS A 6 -9.20 6.15 -13.26
N LEU A 7 -8.21 5.28 -13.48
CA LEU A 7 -8.40 3.84 -13.34
C LEU A 7 -8.64 3.49 -11.86
N LYS A 8 -9.85 3.02 -11.53
CA LYS A 8 -10.23 2.61 -10.16
C LYS A 8 -10.05 1.11 -9.93
N THR A 9 -10.31 0.32 -10.96
CA THR A 9 -10.23 -1.15 -10.89
C THR A 9 -9.44 -1.68 -12.06
N LEU A 10 -8.46 -2.53 -11.77
CA LEU A 10 -7.70 -3.28 -12.76
C LEU A 10 -7.99 -4.76 -12.56
N ASN A 11 -8.49 -5.42 -13.59
CA ASN A 11 -8.83 -6.84 -13.56
C ASN A 11 -7.96 -7.59 -14.55
N VAL A 12 -7.13 -8.50 -14.02
CA VAL A 12 -6.24 -9.38 -14.78
C VAL A 12 -6.46 -10.85 -14.37
N LEU A 13 -7.71 -11.22 -14.04
CA LEU A 13 -8.09 -12.59 -13.70
C LEU A 13 -7.67 -13.60 -14.77
N ARG A 14 -7.29 -14.81 -14.33
CA ARG A 14 -6.87 -15.93 -15.20
C ARG A 14 -5.68 -15.61 -16.12
N ASN A 15 -4.78 -14.73 -15.68
CA ASN A 15 -3.50 -14.50 -16.34
C ASN A 15 -2.37 -15.01 -15.44
N ASP A 16 -1.49 -15.82 -16.02
CA ASP A 16 -0.23 -16.23 -15.42
C ASP A 16 0.85 -15.20 -15.78
N PHE A 17 0.95 -14.15 -14.98
CA PHE A 17 1.88 -13.04 -15.24
C PHE A 17 3.20 -13.16 -14.46
N GLY A 18 3.30 -14.13 -13.55
CA GLY A 18 4.52 -14.43 -12.80
C GLY A 18 4.99 -13.30 -11.88
N ASP A 19 6.18 -13.47 -11.33
CA ASP A 19 6.82 -12.46 -10.48
C ASP A 19 7.20 -11.20 -11.29
N GLU A 20 7.60 -11.34 -12.55
CA GLU A 20 7.95 -10.23 -13.45
C GLU A 20 6.74 -9.34 -13.73
N GLY A 21 5.57 -9.93 -13.98
CA GLY A 21 4.33 -9.18 -14.14
C GLY A 21 3.89 -8.52 -12.84
N ALA A 22 4.14 -9.14 -11.67
CA ALA A 22 3.86 -8.53 -10.37
C ALA A 22 4.72 -7.27 -10.15
N VAL A 23 6.00 -7.33 -10.50
CA VAL A 23 6.93 -6.19 -10.46
C VAL A 23 6.46 -5.09 -11.42
N ALA A 24 6.15 -5.44 -12.68
CA ALA A 24 5.68 -4.47 -13.65
C ALA A 24 4.38 -3.78 -13.24
N LEU A 25 3.43 -4.53 -12.66
CA LEU A 25 2.22 -3.98 -12.08
C LEU A 25 2.52 -3.07 -10.89
N ALA A 26 3.41 -3.48 -9.98
CA ALA A 26 3.79 -2.68 -8.83
C ALA A 26 4.41 -1.34 -9.25
N ASP A 27 5.37 -1.36 -10.17
CA ASP A 27 6.04 -0.17 -10.67
C ASP A 27 5.07 0.74 -11.44
N GLY A 28 4.20 0.17 -12.29
CA GLY A 28 3.18 0.94 -13.03
C GLY A 28 2.11 1.57 -12.14
N LEU A 29 1.87 1.00 -10.94
CA LEU A 29 0.93 1.52 -9.95
C LEU A 29 1.60 2.46 -8.94
N MET A 30 2.92 2.62 -8.98
CA MET A 30 3.64 3.58 -8.16
C MET A 30 3.22 5.01 -8.54
N GLY A 31 2.72 5.76 -7.55
CA GLY A 31 2.16 7.10 -7.76
C GLY A 31 0.72 7.12 -8.30
N ASN A 32 0.11 5.98 -8.61
CA ASN A 32 -1.31 5.92 -8.96
C ASN A 32 -2.19 6.19 -7.72
N LYS A 33 -2.93 7.30 -7.74
CA LYS A 33 -3.79 7.72 -6.63
C LYS A 33 -5.27 7.36 -6.79
N SER A 34 -5.65 6.75 -7.91
CA SER A 34 -7.05 6.46 -8.24
C SER A 34 -7.40 4.98 -8.13
N LEU A 35 -6.44 4.08 -8.32
CA LEU A 35 -6.70 2.64 -8.26
C LEU A 35 -7.01 2.23 -6.82
N THR A 36 -8.17 1.61 -6.63
CA THR A 36 -8.62 1.05 -5.35
C THR A 36 -8.53 -0.48 -5.34
N SER A 37 -8.61 -1.12 -6.50
CA SER A 37 -8.72 -2.58 -6.59
C SER A 37 -7.91 -3.16 -7.75
N LEU A 38 -7.03 -4.11 -7.43
CA LEU A 38 -6.31 -4.97 -8.37
C LEU A 38 -6.78 -6.41 -8.21
N HIS A 39 -7.47 -6.95 -9.21
CA HIS A 39 -8.04 -8.30 -9.17
C HIS A 39 -7.26 -9.28 -10.04
N PHE A 40 -6.80 -10.36 -9.42
CA PHE A 40 -6.24 -11.55 -10.05
C PHE A 40 -6.44 -12.75 -9.13
N ILE A 41 -6.22 -13.95 -9.66
CA ILE A 41 -6.37 -15.21 -8.91
C ILE A 41 -4.99 -15.64 -8.43
N PRO A 42 -4.66 -15.54 -7.12
CA PRO A 42 -3.26 -15.74 -6.66
C PRO A 42 -2.66 -17.09 -7.02
N HIS A 43 -3.46 -18.16 -7.01
CA HIS A 43 -3.01 -19.51 -7.33
C HIS A 43 -2.92 -19.79 -8.84
N GLN A 44 -3.34 -18.86 -9.70
CA GLN A 44 -3.24 -18.96 -11.16
C GLN A 44 -2.34 -17.88 -11.77
N SER A 45 -1.78 -16.98 -10.95
CA SER A 45 -0.98 -15.86 -11.43
C SER A 45 0.51 -16.13 -11.47
N GLY A 46 0.97 -17.32 -11.06
CA GLY A 46 2.39 -17.69 -11.05
C GLY A 46 3.25 -16.90 -10.07
N ILE A 47 2.64 -16.13 -9.17
CA ILE A 47 3.37 -15.29 -8.21
C ILE A 47 3.93 -16.12 -7.07
N THR A 48 5.18 -15.86 -6.72
CA THR A 48 5.84 -16.41 -5.54
C THR A 48 5.99 -15.33 -4.48
N ASN A 49 6.81 -15.59 -3.46
CA ASN A 49 7.17 -14.59 -2.46
C ASN A 49 7.84 -13.36 -3.08
N ALA A 50 8.55 -13.49 -4.21
CA ALA A 50 9.21 -12.37 -4.87
C ALA A 50 8.18 -11.38 -5.47
N GLY A 51 7.16 -11.87 -6.19
CA GLY A 51 6.09 -11.02 -6.71
C GLY A 51 5.26 -10.38 -5.59
N TRP A 52 4.99 -11.12 -4.51
CA TRP A 52 4.35 -10.54 -3.33
C TRP A 52 5.21 -9.48 -2.63
N ALA A 53 6.54 -9.60 -2.64
CA ALA A 53 7.42 -8.56 -2.11
C ALA A 53 7.29 -7.25 -2.92
N ALA A 54 7.08 -7.32 -4.24
CA ALA A 54 6.83 -6.15 -5.07
C ALA A 54 5.53 -5.44 -4.65
N PHE A 55 4.42 -6.18 -4.47
CA PHE A 55 3.18 -5.60 -3.95
C PHE A 55 3.31 -5.08 -2.51
N SER A 56 4.12 -5.74 -1.68
CA SER A 56 4.41 -5.26 -0.32
C SER A 56 5.10 -3.91 -0.36
N LYS A 57 6.11 -3.75 -1.22
CA LYS A 57 6.84 -2.50 -1.41
C LYS A 57 5.96 -1.40 -2.00
N LEU A 58 5.11 -1.73 -2.98
CA LEU A 58 4.10 -0.81 -3.52
C LEU A 58 3.21 -0.26 -2.40
N LEU A 59 2.72 -1.11 -1.50
CA LEU A 59 1.83 -0.71 -0.42
C LEU A 59 2.56 0.01 0.72
N CYS A 60 3.81 -0.35 1.00
CA CYS A 60 4.61 0.26 2.04
C CYS A 60 6.10 -0.05 1.82
N ASP A 61 6.87 0.95 1.41
CA ASP A 61 8.32 0.87 1.36
C ASP A 61 8.94 1.47 2.63
N PRO A 62 9.43 0.64 3.58
CA PRO A 62 9.98 1.11 4.84
C PRO A 62 11.44 1.60 4.72
N SER A 63 12.02 1.69 3.52
CA SER A 63 13.44 2.07 3.36
C SER A 63 13.76 3.50 3.85
N SER A 64 12.76 4.38 3.87
CA SER A 64 12.85 5.72 4.45
C SER A 64 11.44 6.25 4.75
N ILE A 65 11.34 7.29 5.59
CA ILE A 65 10.06 7.96 5.88
C ILE A 65 9.43 8.51 4.58
N GLU A 66 10.24 9.09 3.70
CA GLU A 66 9.80 9.60 2.40
C GLU A 66 9.27 8.47 1.51
N SER A 67 9.98 7.35 1.42
CA SER A 67 9.55 6.16 0.66
C SER A 67 8.21 5.62 1.18
N THR A 68 8.04 5.57 2.51
CA THR A 68 6.76 5.15 3.11
C THR A 68 5.65 6.14 2.83
N TYR A 69 5.93 7.44 2.87
CA TYR A 69 4.97 8.50 2.56
C TYR A 69 4.53 8.51 1.09
N LEU A 70 5.44 8.17 0.17
CA LEU A 70 5.18 8.10 -1.27
C LEU A 70 4.60 6.75 -1.74
N SER A 71 4.49 5.78 -0.83
CA SER A 71 3.90 4.47 -1.13
C SER A 71 2.42 4.58 -1.53
N ASN A 72 1.87 3.53 -2.12
CA ASN A 72 0.46 3.50 -2.47
C ASN A 72 -0.41 3.32 -1.22
N HIS A 73 -1.26 4.32 -0.99
CA HIS A 73 -2.17 4.36 0.14
C HIS A 73 -3.65 4.22 -0.21
N ASN A 74 -3.97 4.00 -1.49
CA ASN A 74 -5.35 4.00 -1.99
C ASN A 74 -5.88 2.60 -2.33
N ILE A 75 -4.98 1.65 -2.63
CA ILE A 75 -5.37 0.28 -2.95
C ILE A 75 -5.91 -0.42 -1.69
N GLY A 76 -7.19 -0.80 -1.71
CA GLY A 76 -7.86 -1.57 -0.66
C GLY A 76 -7.97 -3.06 -0.99
N THR A 77 -7.66 -3.49 -2.21
CA THR A 77 -7.72 -4.90 -2.59
C THR A 77 -6.64 -5.27 -3.60
N ILE A 78 -5.89 -6.34 -3.31
CA ILE A 78 -4.96 -7.02 -4.24
C ILE A 78 -5.29 -8.52 -4.20
N GLY A 79 -5.65 -9.08 -5.36
CA GLY A 79 -6.08 -10.47 -5.53
C GLY A 79 -7.60 -10.62 -5.61
N GLU A 80 -8.11 -11.80 -5.27
CA GLU A 80 -9.55 -12.10 -5.28
C GLU A 80 -10.26 -11.54 -4.04
N HIS A 81 -11.29 -10.72 -4.27
CA HIS A 81 -12.11 -10.15 -3.19
C HIS A 81 -12.79 -11.22 -2.31
N ILE A 82 -13.13 -12.38 -2.90
CA ILE A 82 -13.88 -13.46 -2.23
C ILE A 82 -12.95 -14.36 -1.39
N MET A 83 -11.65 -14.44 -1.73
CA MET A 83 -10.69 -15.34 -1.10
C MET A 83 -9.53 -14.58 -0.45
N LYS A 84 -9.83 -13.74 0.55
CA LYS A 84 -8.81 -12.99 1.33
C LYS A 84 -7.72 -13.88 1.96
N HIS A 85 -7.92 -15.20 2.04
CA HIS A 85 -6.95 -16.15 2.60
C HIS A 85 -5.73 -16.41 1.70
N ASN A 86 -5.83 -16.15 0.40
CA ASN A 86 -4.72 -16.36 -0.53
C ASN A 86 -3.78 -15.13 -0.63
N THR A 87 -4.13 -14.04 0.05
CA THR A 87 -3.30 -12.84 0.16
C THR A 87 -2.38 -12.97 1.37
N PRO A 88 -1.05 -12.80 1.22
CA PRO A 88 -0.11 -12.90 2.34
C PRO A 88 -0.47 -11.96 3.50
N PRO A 89 -0.22 -12.35 4.76
CA PRO A 89 -0.59 -11.55 5.93
C PRO A 89 0.00 -10.13 5.94
N ASN A 90 1.23 -9.94 5.45
CA ASN A 90 1.86 -8.62 5.34
C ASN A 90 1.10 -7.72 4.35
N ILE A 91 0.66 -8.26 3.22
CA ILE A 91 -0.13 -7.53 2.23
C ILE A 91 -1.46 -7.13 2.84
N ARG A 92 -2.18 -8.09 3.44
CA ARG A 92 -3.45 -7.83 4.11
C ARG A 92 -3.32 -6.73 5.15
N ARG A 93 -2.28 -6.76 5.99
CA ARG A 93 -2.01 -5.71 6.99
C ARG A 93 -1.89 -4.32 6.36
N TYR A 94 -1.20 -4.20 5.22
CA TYR A 94 -1.06 -2.90 4.55
C TYR A 94 -2.32 -2.44 3.82
N LEU A 95 -3.14 -3.38 3.34
CA LEU A 95 -4.46 -3.07 2.78
C LEU A 95 -5.42 -2.60 3.89
N ASP A 96 -5.44 -3.29 5.04
CA ASP A 96 -6.22 -2.86 6.21
C ASP A 96 -5.76 -1.45 6.68
N LEU A 97 -4.45 -1.17 6.62
CA LEU A 97 -3.90 0.16 6.90
C LEU A 97 -4.37 1.26 5.94
N ASN A 98 -4.75 0.92 4.70
CA ASN A 98 -5.30 1.87 3.72
C ASN A 98 -6.77 2.24 3.99
N GLU A 99 -7.48 1.48 4.83
CA GLU A 99 -8.86 1.79 5.23
C GLU A 99 -8.92 2.84 6.37
N HIS A 100 -7.78 3.14 7.03
CA HIS A 100 -7.73 4.13 8.10
C HIS A 100 -7.65 5.58 7.58
N PRO A 101 -8.11 6.57 8.37
CA PRO A 101 -7.81 7.98 8.12
C PRO A 101 -6.29 8.21 8.12
N HIS A 102 -5.79 8.99 7.17
CA HIS A 102 -4.35 9.29 7.04
C HIS A 102 -3.45 8.03 7.04
N PRO A 103 -3.67 7.09 6.10
CA PRO A 103 -2.99 5.79 6.06
C PRO A 103 -1.46 5.90 5.99
N ALA A 104 -0.94 6.94 5.34
CA ALA A 104 0.49 7.25 5.29
C ALA A 104 1.09 7.44 6.69
N ILE A 105 0.42 8.22 7.56
CA ILE A 105 0.89 8.48 8.93
C ILE A 105 0.93 7.16 9.73
N HIS A 106 -0.13 6.35 9.64
CA HIS A 106 -0.17 5.06 10.32
C HIS A 106 0.95 4.12 9.86
N LYS A 107 1.25 4.08 8.55
CA LYS A 107 2.34 3.27 8.01
C LYS A 107 3.71 3.79 8.44
N ILE A 108 3.90 5.11 8.47
CA ILE A 108 5.14 5.75 8.94
C ILE A 108 5.38 5.39 10.41
N LEU A 109 4.42 5.62 11.29
CA LEU A 109 4.54 5.33 12.73
C LEU A 109 4.77 3.84 13.02
N LYS A 110 4.23 2.94 12.18
CA LYS A 110 4.44 1.49 12.33
C LYS A 110 5.77 0.99 11.77
N SER A 111 6.35 1.67 10.79
CA SER A 111 7.54 1.19 10.07
C SER A 111 8.83 1.90 10.50
N HIS A 112 8.71 3.10 11.06
CA HIS A 112 9.79 3.94 11.56
C HIS A 112 9.59 4.16 13.06
N SER A 113 9.79 3.11 13.86
CA SER A 113 9.56 3.14 15.32
C SER A 113 10.52 4.05 16.08
N ASP A 114 11.62 4.43 15.43
CA ASP A 114 12.65 5.34 15.88
C ASP A 114 12.31 6.82 15.64
N LEU A 115 11.20 7.12 14.94
CA LEU A 115 10.75 8.49 14.71
C LEU A 115 10.41 9.19 16.04
N ASP A 116 11.16 10.24 16.36
CA ASP A 116 10.88 11.08 17.52
C ASP A 116 9.61 11.92 17.29
N MET A 117 8.59 11.63 18.10
CA MET A 117 7.31 12.32 18.06
C MET A 117 7.18 13.46 19.08
N GLU A 118 8.16 13.63 19.98
CA GLU A 118 8.15 14.69 21.02
C GLU A 118 7.89 16.11 20.46
N PRO A 119 8.53 16.53 19.35
CA PRO A 119 8.29 17.86 18.79
C PRO A 119 6.82 18.12 18.42
N PHE A 120 6.08 17.09 17.99
CA PHE A 120 4.67 17.22 17.60
C PHE A 120 3.75 17.34 18.82
N PHE A 121 4.04 16.61 19.90
CA PHE A 121 3.29 16.73 21.15
C PHE A 121 3.42 18.14 21.74
N GLN A 122 4.63 18.71 21.70
CA GLN A 122 4.87 20.07 22.18
C GLN A 122 4.11 21.13 21.37
N CYS A 123 4.03 20.99 20.04
CA CYS A 123 3.24 21.90 19.20
C CYS A 123 1.73 21.85 19.52
N LYS A 124 1.19 20.65 19.80
CA LYS A 124 -0.23 20.48 20.09
C LYS A 124 -0.61 21.00 21.48
N LEU A 125 0.27 20.85 22.47
CA LEU A 125 0.09 21.40 23.82
C LEU A 125 0.09 22.93 23.84
N LYS A 126 0.91 23.58 22.98
CA LYS A 126 0.92 25.05 22.83
C LYS A 126 -0.39 25.64 22.25
N LEU A 127 -1.22 24.81 21.61
CA LEU A 127 -2.50 25.22 21.02
C LEU A 127 -3.69 24.92 21.94
N LEU A 128 -3.48 24.28 23.09
CA LEU A 128 -4.53 24.10 24.08
C LEU A 128 -4.81 25.45 24.75
N PRO A 129 -6.09 25.83 24.93
CA PRO A 129 -6.42 27.04 25.67
C PRO A 129 -5.86 26.89 27.08
N VAL A 130 -5.06 27.88 27.49
CA VAL A 130 -4.58 27.99 28.87
C VAL A 130 -5.79 28.37 29.71
N VAL A 131 -6.26 27.43 30.55
CA VAL A 131 -7.31 27.68 31.55
C VAL A 131 -6.70 28.35 32.76
#